data_AF-A0A259S3H2-F1
#
_entry.id   AF-A0A259S3H2-F1
#
_cell.length_a   1.000
_cell.length_b   1.000
_cell.length_c   1.000
_cell.angle_alpha   90.00
_cell.angle_beta   90.00
_cell.angle_gamma   90.00
#
_symmetry.space_group_name_H-M   'P 1'
#
loop_
_entity.id
_entity.type
_entity.pdbx_description
1 polymer ?
#
loop_
_entity_poly.entity_id
_entity_poly.type
_entity_poly.pdbx_seq_one_letter_code
_entity_poly.pdbx_strand_id
1 'polypeptide(L)'
;LAALPTGPAAGGSDWPTASLAPLANGASSCALLGKDGRTVLASTTSSLPDDRKTPAVRVGTGALVQVGSGSTAMHMLIDGSGTAYAISGGTDAVQRLGYASKDVGRAADAWIQFFPAGPALSSEAAGRTPTAASGG
;
A
#
# COMPACT_ATOMS: atom_id res chain seq x y z
N LEU A 1 -28.93 8.70 -44.00
CA LEU A 1 -27.50 8.45 -43.76
C LEU A 1 -27.13 7.17 -44.47
N ALA A 2 -26.45 7.30 -45.61
CA ALA A 2 -26.09 6.21 -46.50
C ALA A 2 -25.03 5.29 -45.84
N ALA A 3 -24.96 4.04 -46.32
CA ALA A 3 -24.11 2.96 -45.85
C ALA A 3 -22.60 3.30 -45.92
N LEU A 4 -22.08 3.96 -44.89
CA LEU A 4 -20.64 4.09 -44.67
C LEU A 4 -20.10 2.74 -44.17
N PRO A 5 -18.97 2.26 -44.69
CA PRO A 5 -18.35 1.04 -44.19
C PRO A 5 -17.98 1.23 -42.71
N THR A 6 -18.59 0.42 -41.84
CA THR A 6 -18.27 0.38 -40.41
C THR A 6 -17.12 -0.60 -40.18
N GLY A 7 -16.03 -0.12 -39.56
CA GLY A 7 -14.95 -0.98 -39.09
C GLY A 7 -15.30 -1.70 -37.79
N PRO A 8 -14.52 -2.72 -37.38
CA PRO A 8 -14.65 -3.34 -36.06
C PRO A 8 -14.51 -2.28 -34.96
N ALA A 9 -15.15 -2.51 -33.82
CA ALA A 9 -15.06 -1.61 -32.67
C ALA A 9 -13.58 -1.39 -32.31
N ALA A 10 -13.18 -0.13 -32.20
CA ALA A 10 -11.78 0.26 -31.94
C ALA A 10 -11.30 -0.06 -30.51
N GLY A 11 -12.13 -0.71 -29.69
CA GLY A 11 -11.81 -1.08 -28.32
C GLY A 11 -11.00 -2.38 -28.24
N GLY A 12 -10.26 -2.56 -27.14
CA GLY A 12 -9.67 -3.85 -26.78
C GLY A 12 -10.73 -4.94 -26.62
N SER A 13 -10.32 -6.21 -26.61
CA SER A 13 -11.23 -7.35 -26.41
C SER A 13 -11.96 -7.31 -25.06
N ASP A 14 -11.43 -6.57 -24.10
CA ASP A 14 -11.95 -6.33 -22.76
C ASP A 14 -12.81 -5.06 -22.67
N TRP A 15 -13.02 -4.35 -23.78
CA TRP A 15 -13.82 -3.13 -23.77
C TRP A 15 -15.27 -3.45 -23.34
N PRO A 16 -15.84 -2.68 -22.41
CA PRO A 16 -17.19 -2.92 -21.94
C PRO A 16 -18.19 -2.77 -23.09
N THR A 17 -18.97 -3.82 -23.32
CA THR A 17 -20.06 -3.83 -24.30
C THR A 17 -21.36 -3.28 -23.70
N ALA A 18 -21.47 -3.27 -22.37
CA ALA A 18 -22.57 -2.67 -21.64
C ALA A 18 -22.31 -1.19 -21.35
N SER A 19 -23.40 -0.43 -21.19
CA SER A 19 -23.32 0.95 -20.69
C SER A 19 -22.75 0.96 -19.27
N LEU A 20 -21.84 1.90 -19.00
CA LEU A 20 -21.24 2.07 -17.68
C LEU A 20 -22.26 2.69 -16.72
N ALA A 21 -22.40 2.09 -15.53
CA ALA A 21 -23.21 2.66 -14.46
C ALA A 21 -22.38 3.69 -13.69
N PRO A 22 -22.90 4.92 -13.48
CA PRO A 22 -22.20 5.91 -12.66
C PRO A 22 -22.17 5.47 -11.19
N LEU A 23 -21.20 6.00 -10.44
CA LEU A 23 -21.19 5.86 -8.99
C LEU A 23 -22.42 6.52 -8.38
N ALA A 24 -22.91 5.95 -7.27
CA ALA A 24 -24.01 6.54 -6.52
C ALA A 24 -23.64 7.95 -6.02
N ASN A 25 -24.63 8.85 -5.96
CA ASN A 25 -24.43 10.20 -5.45
C ASN A 25 -23.85 10.16 -4.02
N GLY A 26 -22.79 10.95 -3.79
CA GLY A 26 -22.08 10.99 -2.51
C GLY A 26 -21.05 9.86 -2.30
N ALA A 27 -20.94 8.90 -3.22
CA ALA A 27 -19.85 7.93 -3.20
C ALA A 27 -18.60 8.49 -3.90
N SER A 28 -17.43 8.24 -3.31
CA SER A 28 -16.13 8.51 -3.93
C SER A 28 -15.46 7.20 -4.34
N SER A 29 -14.79 7.21 -5.50
CA SER A 29 -13.94 6.09 -5.91
C SER A 29 -12.71 5.99 -5.03
N CYS A 30 -12.30 4.76 -4.69
CA CYS A 30 -11.07 4.51 -3.98
C CYS A 30 -10.38 3.24 -4.49
N ALA A 31 -9.10 3.10 -4.19
CA ALA A 31 -8.37 1.85 -4.39
C ALA A 31 -8.46 1.00 -3.11
N LEU A 32 -8.76 -0.29 -3.25
CA LEU A 32 -8.82 -1.24 -2.14
C LEU A 32 -7.74 -2.32 -2.33
N LEU A 33 -6.89 -2.48 -1.31
CA LEU A 33 -5.93 -3.58 -1.25
C LEU A 33 -6.59 -4.82 -0.64
N GLY A 34 -6.67 -5.88 -1.44
CA GLY A 34 -7.13 -7.20 -1.01
C GLY A 34 -6.07 -7.94 -0.18
N LYS A 35 -6.51 -8.93 0.61
CA LYS A 35 -5.61 -9.77 1.42
C LYS A 35 -4.62 -10.60 0.59
N ASP A 36 -4.91 -10.81 -0.69
CA ASP A 36 -4.04 -11.48 -1.65
C ASP A 36 -2.99 -10.55 -2.26
N GLY A 37 -2.99 -9.27 -1.88
CA GLY A 37 -2.07 -8.24 -2.39
C GLY A 37 -2.53 -7.56 -3.68
N ARG A 38 -3.72 -7.92 -4.21
CA ARG A 38 -4.25 -7.28 -5.42
C ARG A 38 -4.98 -5.99 -5.06
N THR A 39 -4.79 -4.97 -5.88
CA THR A 39 -5.53 -3.71 -5.78
C THR A 39 -6.72 -3.75 -6.71
N VAL A 40 -7.90 -3.42 -6.20
CA VAL A 40 -9.14 -3.34 -6.97
C VAL A 40 -9.76 -1.94 -6.84
N LEU A 41 -10.53 -1.54 -7.85
CA LEU A 41 -11.36 -0.35 -7.76
C LEU A 41 -12.52 -0.62 -6.80
N ALA A 42 -12.76 0.31 -5.89
CA ALA A 42 -13.83 0.28 -4.92
C ALA A 42 -14.49 1.66 -4.81
N SER A 43 -15.55 1.74 -4.00
CA SER A 43 -16.21 3.00 -3.65
C SER A 43 -16.52 3.06 -2.16
N THR A 44 -16.59 4.28 -1.64
CA THR A 44 -16.93 4.55 -0.24
C THR A 44 -17.81 5.79 -0.16
N THR A 45 -18.71 5.84 0.82
CA THR A 45 -19.46 7.04 1.19
C THR A 45 -18.81 7.79 2.36
N SER A 46 -17.73 7.23 2.93
CA SER A 46 -17.00 7.87 4.03
C SER A 46 -16.10 8.97 3.48
N SER A 47 -16.20 10.16 4.06
CA SER A 47 -15.26 11.26 3.80
C SER A 47 -13.97 11.06 4.60
N LEU A 48 -12.83 11.33 3.98
CA LEU A 48 -11.57 11.51 4.68
C LEU A 48 -11.48 12.95 5.22
N PRO A 49 -10.78 13.22 6.34
CA PRO A 49 -10.54 14.59 6.77
C PRO A 49 -9.67 15.34 5.75
N ASP A 50 -10.06 16.57 5.42
CA ASP A 50 -9.44 17.37 4.35
C ASP A 50 -8.00 17.81 4.65
N ASP A 51 -7.59 17.81 5.92
CA ASP A 51 -6.29 18.29 6.39
C ASP A 51 -5.22 17.20 6.49
N ARG A 52 -5.54 15.94 6.15
CA ARG A 52 -4.58 14.85 6.26
C ARG A 52 -3.51 14.89 5.17
N LYS A 53 -2.27 15.01 5.62
CA LYS A 53 -1.07 14.97 4.76
C LYS A 53 -0.44 13.58 4.65
N THR A 54 -0.85 12.63 5.51
CA THR A 54 -0.30 11.28 5.57
C THR A 54 -1.40 10.22 5.65
N PRO A 55 -1.11 8.98 5.23
CA PRO A 55 -2.03 7.86 5.42
C PRO A 55 -2.36 7.67 6.90
N ALA A 56 -3.61 7.37 7.20
CA ALA A 56 -4.02 7.14 8.57
C ALA A 56 -3.87 5.68 8.96
N VAL A 57 -3.12 5.46 10.03
CA VAL A 57 -3.01 4.19 10.71
C VAL A 57 -3.70 4.32 12.07
N ARG A 58 -4.48 3.32 12.45
CA ARG A 58 -5.17 3.34 13.76
C ARG A 58 -4.11 3.33 14.87
N VAL A 59 -4.29 4.18 15.88
CA VAL A 59 -3.39 4.26 17.05
C VAL A 59 -3.22 2.88 17.70
N GLY A 60 -1.99 2.56 18.08
CA GLY A 60 -1.65 1.26 18.67
C GLY A 60 -1.68 0.09 17.69
N THR A 61 -1.78 0.38 16.38
CA THR A 61 -1.70 -0.64 15.33
C THR A 61 -0.64 -0.28 14.29
N GLY A 62 -0.42 -1.20 13.36
CA GLY A 62 0.52 -1.08 12.27
C GLY A 62 0.26 -2.18 11.24
N ALA A 63 1.14 -2.27 10.26
CA ALA A 63 1.12 -3.35 9.28
C ALA A 63 2.53 -3.82 8.98
N LEU A 64 2.74 -5.14 9.01
CA LEU A 64 3.92 -5.77 8.45
C LEU A 64 3.55 -6.27 7.06
N VAL A 65 4.25 -5.80 6.04
CA VAL A 65 3.94 -6.14 4.65
C VAL A 65 5.19 -6.57 3.89
N GLN A 66 5.03 -7.58 3.04
CA GLN A 66 5.95 -7.87 1.98
C GLN A 66 5.53 -7.09 0.74
N VAL A 67 6.47 -6.34 0.19
CA VAL A 67 6.34 -5.63 -1.08
C VAL A 67 7.29 -6.22 -2.10
N GLY A 68 7.03 -5.99 -3.38
CA GLY A 68 7.74 -6.62 -4.49
C GLY A 68 7.41 -8.11 -4.65
N SER A 69 8.18 -8.77 -5.51
CA SER A 69 8.04 -10.21 -5.76
C SER A 69 9.39 -10.83 -6.08
N GLY A 70 9.52 -12.15 -5.89
CA GLY A 70 10.77 -12.86 -6.16
C GLY A 70 11.94 -12.36 -5.31
N SER A 71 13.10 -12.16 -5.93
CA SER A 71 14.34 -11.77 -5.26
C SER A 71 14.38 -10.30 -4.83
N THR A 72 13.49 -9.45 -5.33
CA THR A 72 13.40 -8.03 -4.95
C THR A 72 12.40 -7.79 -3.82
N ALA A 73 11.76 -8.84 -3.32
CA ALA A 73 10.75 -8.70 -2.28
C ALA A 73 11.37 -8.22 -0.96
N MET A 74 10.77 -7.21 -0.35
CA MET A 74 11.24 -6.58 0.88
C MET A 74 10.15 -6.58 1.95
N HIS A 75 10.54 -6.68 3.22
CA HIS A 75 9.63 -6.54 4.35
C HIS A 75 9.66 -5.09 4.85
N MET A 76 8.48 -4.49 4.98
CA MET A 76 8.29 -3.15 5.50
C MET A 76 7.39 -3.22 6.73
N LEU A 77 7.78 -2.54 7.81
CA LEU A 77 6.93 -2.30 8.97
C LEU A 77 6.36 -0.90 8.88
N ILE A 78 5.04 -0.77 8.90
CA ILE A 78 4.33 0.50 9.00
C ILE A 78 3.83 0.65 10.42
N ASP A 79 4.23 1.71 11.11
CA ASP A 79 3.82 1.94 12.49
C ASP A 79 2.55 2.81 12.60
N GLY A 80 2.14 3.10 13.84
CA GLY A 80 0.95 3.91 14.11
C GLY A 80 1.06 5.36 13.65
N SER A 81 2.27 5.86 13.34
CA SER A 81 2.47 7.20 12.78
C SER A 81 2.24 7.24 11.26
N GLY A 82 2.15 6.07 10.62
CA GLY A 82 2.16 5.96 9.16
C GLY A 82 3.56 6.12 8.58
N THR A 83 4.62 5.77 9.31
CA THR A 83 5.98 5.73 8.78
C THR A 83 6.33 4.30 8.39
N ALA A 84 6.94 4.12 7.20
CA ALA A 84 7.35 2.81 6.69
C ALA A 84 8.85 2.58 6.92
N TYR A 85 9.19 1.50 7.62
CA TYR A 85 10.56 1.13 7.97
C TYR A 85 10.95 -0.16 7.26
N ALA A 86 12.05 -0.14 6.49
CA ALA A 86 12.55 -1.32 5.82
C ALA A 86 13.21 -2.28 6.80
N ILE A 87 12.82 -3.55 6.79
CA ILE A 87 13.44 -4.59 7.62
C ILE A 87 14.55 -5.25 6.82
N SER A 88 15.80 -5.01 7.25
CA SER A 88 16.98 -5.63 6.65
C SER A 88 17.28 -6.96 7.34
N GLY A 89 17.57 -8.01 6.56
CA GLY A 89 17.87 -9.34 7.08
C GLY A 89 16.75 -10.38 6.88
N GLY A 90 15.73 -10.05 6.09
CA GLY A 90 14.72 -11.01 5.64
C GLY A 90 13.88 -11.61 6.76
N THR A 91 13.45 -12.86 6.58
CA THR A 91 12.53 -13.56 7.49
C THR A 91 13.10 -13.70 8.90
N ASP A 92 14.40 -13.92 9.06
CA ASP A 92 15.03 -14.06 10.37
C ASP A 92 14.92 -12.76 11.19
N ALA A 93 15.11 -11.61 10.54
CA ALA A 93 14.94 -10.31 11.19
C ALA A 93 13.48 -10.07 11.61
N VAL A 94 12.53 -10.45 10.75
CA VAL A 94 11.08 -10.39 11.06
C VAL A 94 10.75 -11.23 12.30
N GLN A 95 11.29 -12.45 12.39
CA GLN A 95 11.07 -13.33 13.54
C GLN A 95 11.69 -12.80 14.83
N ARG A 96 12.89 -12.20 14.76
CA ARG A 96 13.54 -11.56 15.92
C ARG A 96 12.75 -10.37 16.45
N LEU A 97 11.96 -9.71 15.60
CA LEU A 97 11.01 -8.67 16.00
C LEU A 97 9.71 -9.23 16.59
N GLY A 98 9.58 -10.57 16.68
CA GLY A 98 8.44 -11.25 17.30
C GLY A 98 7.28 -11.56 16.35
N TYR A 99 7.45 -11.33 15.04
CA TYR A 99 6.41 -11.60 14.05
C TYR A 99 6.55 -13.00 13.44
N ALA A 100 5.42 -13.61 13.11
CA ALA A 100 5.35 -14.84 12.33
C ALA A 100 4.97 -14.55 10.87
N SER A 101 5.23 -15.49 9.96
CA SER A 101 4.90 -15.34 8.54
C SER A 101 3.41 -15.05 8.28
N LYS A 102 2.52 -15.52 9.17
CA LYS A 102 1.07 -15.23 9.10
C LYS A 102 0.72 -13.76 9.37
N ASP A 103 1.63 -13.02 9.98
CA ASP A 103 1.46 -11.60 10.31
C ASP A 103 1.88 -10.70 9.13
N VAL A 104 2.49 -11.28 8.09
CA VAL A 104 2.96 -10.58 6.90
C VAL A 104 1.84 -10.49 5.86
N GLY A 105 1.33 -9.28 5.63
CA GLY A 105 0.46 -8.97 4.50
C GLY A 105 1.24 -8.83 3.20
N ARG A 106 0.53 -8.76 2.06
CA ARG A 106 1.12 -8.45 0.76
C ARG A 106 0.61 -7.12 0.24
N ALA A 107 1.50 -6.33 -0.36
CA ALA A 107 1.15 -5.10 -1.05
C ALA A 107 2.01 -4.91 -2.28
N ALA A 108 1.47 -4.26 -3.32
CA ALA A 108 2.29 -3.77 -4.43
C ALA A 108 3.16 -2.58 -3.97
N ASP A 109 4.32 -2.39 -4.61
CA ASP A 109 5.29 -1.33 -4.26
C ASP A 109 4.65 0.07 -4.25
N ALA A 110 3.68 0.30 -5.14
CA ALA A 110 2.91 1.52 -5.25
C ALA A 110 2.07 1.88 -4.00
N TRP A 111 1.88 0.96 -3.04
CA TRP A 111 1.24 1.30 -1.76
C TRP A 111 2.22 1.91 -0.76
N ILE A 112 3.49 1.54 -0.81
CA ILE A 112 4.48 1.99 0.18
C ILE A 112 4.88 3.43 -0.04
N GLN A 113 4.88 3.90 -1.30
CA GLN A 113 5.20 5.29 -1.65
C GLN A 113 4.29 6.34 -0.99
N PHE A 114 3.12 5.96 -0.44
CA PHE A 114 2.24 6.87 0.29
C PHE A 114 2.74 7.17 1.72
N PHE A 115 3.62 6.33 2.25
CA PHE A 115 4.15 6.47 3.60
C PHE A 115 5.53 7.13 3.57
N PRO A 116 5.81 8.10 4.47
CA PRO A 116 7.17 8.55 4.69
C PRO A 116 8.11 7.39 5.04
N ALA A 117 9.33 7.42 4.50
CA ALA A 117 10.34 6.42 4.80
C ALA A 117 11.03 6.71 6.15
N GLY A 118 11.04 5.72 7.03
CA GLY A 118 11.84 5.72 8.25
C GLY A 118 13.21 5.08 8.05
N PRO A 119 14.10 5.16 9.05
CA PRO A 119 15.37 4.43 9.04
C PRO A 119 15.16 2.92 8.91
N ALA A 120 16.12 2.23 8.28
CA ALA A 120 16.06 0.77 8.19
C ALA A 120 16.20 0.11 9.57
N LEU A 121 15.36 -0.90 9.82
CA LEU A 121 15.48 -1.78 10.99
C LEU A 121 16.51 -2.86 10.66
N SER A 122 17.71 -2.69 11.20
CA SER A 122 18.82 -3.62 11.02
C SER A 122 19.55 -3.87 12.34
N SER A 123 20.18 -5.04 12.45
CA SER A 123 21.02 -5.38 13.61
C SER A 123 22.12 -4.36 13.83
N GLU A 124 22.67 -3.82 12.74
CA GLU A 124 23.76 -2.84 12.80
C GLU A 124 23.28 -1.49 13.31
N ALA A 125 22.08 -1.04 12.90
CA ALA A 125 21.47 0.16 13.46
C ALA A 125 21.15 -0.01 14.96
N ALA A 126 20.66 -1.18 15.36
CA ALA A 126 20.34 -1.50 16.76
C ALA A 126 21.59 -1.58 17.66
N GLY A 127 22.75 -1.96 17.09
CA GLY A 127 24.02 -2.04 17.82
C GLY A 127 24.72 -0.69 18.01
N ARG A 128 24.22 0.40 17.44
CA ARG A 128 24.80 1.74 17.62
C ARG A 128 24.34 2.34 18.94
N THR A 129 25.28 2.89 19.69
CA THR A 129 24.96 3.69 20.89
C THR A 129 24.08 4.87 20.48
N PRO A 130 22.97 5.16 21.18
CA PRO A 130 22.18 6.35 20.91
C PRO A 130 23.05 7.59 21.09
N THR A 131 23.26 8.36 20.02
CA THR A 131 23.81 9.71 20.17
C THR A 131 22.71 10.53 20.81
N ALA A 132 22.91 10.99 22.05
CA ALA A 132 21.97 11.90 22.68
C ALA A 132 21.79 13.12 21.77
N ALA A 133 20.59 13.31 21.22
CA ALA A 133 20.28 14.56 20.55
C ALA A 133 20.37 15.66 21.61
N SER A 134 21.40 16.50 21.52
CA SER A 134 21.48 17.73 22.28
C SER A 134 20.29 18.59 21.88
N GLY A 135 19.26 18.63 22.72
CA GLY A 135 18.15 19.55 22.59
C GLY A 135 18.66 20.99 22.61
N GLY A 136 18.25 21.78 21.62
CA GLY A 136 18.34 23.23 21.59
C GLY A 136 16.97 23.84 21.77
#